data_AF-A0A8J3APG4-F1
#
_entry.id   AF-A0A8J3APG4-F1
#
_cell.length_a   1.000
_cell.length_b   1.000
_cell.length_c   1.000
_cell.angle_alpha   90.00
_cell.angle_beta   90.00
_cell.angle_gamma   90.00
#
_symmetry.space_group_name_H-M   'P 1'
#
loop_
_entity.id
_entity.type
_entity.pdbx_description
1 polymer ?
#
loop_
_entity_poly.entity_id
_entity_poly.type
_entity_poly.pdbx_seq_one_letter_code
_entity_poly.pdbx_strand_id
1 'polypeptide(L)'
;MKLEELWRIARFGVVGLTAAGVHYWTVIALVELLQIAPLHANVGGFVVAFWFSYFGHRYWTFSDTVGHQPGQRQSFLRFLLVAVLGFLMNAFLFFLFLHYTDIPYYVALAIVVLTVAAMTYVLSRLWAFRRIAS
;
A
#
# COMPACT_ATOMS: atom_id res chain seq x y z
N MET A 1 26.67 10.45 -0.89
CA MET A 1 25.82 9.52 -1.68
C MET A 1 24.89 8.63 -0.84
N LYS A 2 25.16 8.29 0.44
CA LYS A 2 24.33 7.33 1.21
C LYS A 2 23.15 7.90 2.03
N LEU A 3 23.20 9.15 2.48
CA LEU A 3 22.17 9.72 3.38
C LEU A 3 20.86 10.11 2.67
N GLU A 4 20.94 10.67 1.46
CA GLU A 4 19.74 11.09 0.73
C GLU A 4 18.90 9.92 0.22
N GLU A 5 19.55 8.82 -0.14
CA GLU A 5 18.88 7.58 -0.57
C GLU A 5 18.15 6.92 0.60
N LEU A 6 18.80 6.82 1.76
CA LEU A 6 18.18 6.36 3.01
C LEU A 6 16.98 7.22 3.40
N TRP A 7 17.10 8.54 3.25
CA TRP A 7 16.03 9.47 3.55
C TRP A 7 14.82 9.34 2.61
N ARG A 8 15.06 9.11 1.31
CA ARG A 8 14.00 8.80 0.33
C ARG A 8 13.29 7.48 0.65
N ILE A 9 14.03 6.43 1.00
CA ILE A 9 13.46 5.14 1.41
C ILE A 9 12.64 5.29 2.70
N ALA A 10 13.14 6.05 3.68
CA ALA A 10 12.42 6.32 4.91
C ALA A 10 11.10 7.06 4.66
N ARG A 11 11.12 8.13 3.86
CA ARG A 11 9.89 8.86 3.44
C ARG A 11 8.91 7.94 2.71
N PHE A 12 9.41 7.10 1.81
CA PHE A 12 8.58 6.13 1.10
C PHE A 12 7.92 5.14 2.06
N GLY A 13 8.67 4.62 3.03
CA GLY A 13 8.16 3.74 4.09
C GLY A 13 7.10 4.41 4.95
N VAL A 14 7.30 5.67 5.36
CA VAL A 14 6.34 6.44 6.16
C VAL A 14 5.02 6.66 5.40
N VAL A 15 5.08 7.02 4.11
CA VAL A 15 3.88 7.17 3.28
C VAL A 15 3.15 5.83 3.11
N GLY A 16 3.89 4.73 2.94
CA GLY A 16 3.32 3.38 2.88
C GLY A 16 2.63 2.97 4.18
N LEU A 17 3.27 3.20 5.33
CA LEU A 17 2.72 2.89 6.66
C LEU A 17 1.48 3.73 6.97
N THR A 18 1.49 5.02 6.64
CA THR A 18 0.31 5.88 6.80
C THR A 18 -0.84 5.45 5.88
N ALA A 19 -0.56 5.11 4.61
CA ALA A 19 -1.57 4.56 3.71
C ALA A 19 -2.15 3.23 4.23
N ALA A 20 -1.33 2.34 4.78
CA ALA A 20 -1.78 1.09 5.40
C ALA A 20 -2.67 1.35 6.63
N GLY A 21 -2.32 2.32 7.47
CA GLY A 21 -3.16 2.75 8.58
C GLY A 21 -4.50 3.31 8.12
N VAL A 22 -4.49 4.18 7.10
CA VAL A 22 -5.71 4.72 6.47
C VAL A 22 -6.58 3.60 5.91
N HIS A 23 -5.99 2.60 5.22
CA HIS A 23 -6.71 1.42 4.75
C HIS A 23 -7.42 0.73 5.92
N TYR A 24 -6.66 0.33 6.95
CA TYR A 24 -7.17 -0.43 8.08
C TYR A 24 -8.35 0.27 8.77
N TRP A 25 -8.19 1.56 9.09
CA TRP A 25 -9.23 2.35 9.74
C TRP A 25 -10.44 2.60 8.82
N THR A 26 -10.23 2.78 7.52
CA THR A 26 -11.33 2.92 6.57
C THR A 26 -12.16 1.64 6.49
N VAL A 27 -11.53 0.47 6.45
CA VAL A 27 -12.26 -0.80 6.45
C VAL A 27 -13.08 -0.95 7.72
N ILE A 28 -12.50 -0.68 8.90
CA ILE A 28 -13.22 -0.72 10.17
C ILE A 28 -14.40 0.25 10.13
N ALA A 29 -14.21 1.50 9.71
CA ALA A 29 -15.27 2.48 9.65
C ALA A 29 -16.40 2.06 8.68
N LEU A 30 -16.07 1.49 7.52
CA LEU A 30 -17.06 0.98 6.56
C LEU A 30 -17.85 -0.21 7.11
N VAL A 31 -17.21 -1.11 7.86
CA VAL A 31 -17.90 -2.25 8.48
C VAL A 31 -18.75 -1.79 9.66
N GLU A 32 -18.20 -1.00 10.58
CA GLU A 32 -18.87 -0.63 11.82
C GLU A 32 -19.97 0.42 11.60
N LEU A 33 -19.70 1.47 10.81
CA LEU A 33 -20.64 2.59 10.62
C LEU A 33 -21.66 2.32 9.52
N LEU A 34 -21.26 1.63 8.45
CA LEU A 34 -22.11 1.39 7.28
C LEU A 34 -22.58 -0.06 7.16
N GLN A 35 -22.16 -0.95 8.07
CA GLN A 35 -22.54 -2.36 8.10
C GLN A 35 -22.25 -3.08 6.78
N ILE A 36 -21.23 -2.61 6.06
CA ILE A 36 -20.78 -3.21 4.80
C ILE A 36 -20.04 -4.50 5.11
N ALA A 37 -20.31 -5.56 4.34
CA ALA A 37 -19.61 -6.83 4.52
C ALA A 37 -18.07 -6.63 4.40
N PRO A 38 -17.25 -7.26 5.28
CA PRO A 38 -15.81 -6.99 5.38
C PRO A 38 -15.04 -7.07 4.07
N LEU A 39 -15.41 -7.98 3.18
CA LEU A 39 -14.77 -8.13 1.87
C LEU A 39 -14.98 -6.92 0.96
N HIS A 40 -16.20 -6.35 0.95
CA HIS A 40 -16.52 -5.14 0.18
C HIS A 40 -15.89 -3.90 0.83
N ALA A 41 -15.89 -3.84 2.16
CA ALA A 41 -15.21 -2.79 2.90
C ALA A 41 -13.69 -2.78 2.60
N ASN A 42 -13.07 -3.95 2.42
CA ASN A 42 -11.66 -4.06 2.02
C ASN A 42 -11.36 -3.37 0.68
N VAL A 43 -12.26 -3.48 -0.30
CA VAL A 43 -12.15 -2.77 -1.59
C VAL A 43 -12.24 -1.25 -1.37
N GLY A 44 -13.21 -0.78 -0.57
CA GLY A 44 -13.36 0.64 -0.25
C GLY A 44 -12.12 1.21 0.47
N GLY A 45 -11.59 0.47 1.45
CA GLY A 45 -10.37 0.83 2.16
C GLY A 45 -9.16 0.96 1.25
N PHE A 46 -9.01 0.05 0.28
CA PHE A 46 -7.95 0.13 -0.72
C PHE A 46 -8.06 1.37 -1.60
N VAL A 47 -9.27 1.71 -2.07
CA VAL A 47 -9.46 2.89 -2.91
C VAL A 47 -9.04 4.16 -2.16
N VAL A 48 -9.48 4.31 -0.91
CA VAL A 48 -9.13 5.47 -0.07
C VAL A 48 -7.62 5.51 0.21
N ALA A 49 -7.02 4.38 0.59
CA ALA A 49 -5.60 4.29 0.87
C ALA A 49 -4.73 4.53 -0.37
N PHE A 50 -5.17 4.05 -1.54
CA PHE A 50 -4.49 4.29 -2.82
C PHE A 50 -4.45 5.78 -3.16
N TRP A 51 -5.58 6.48 -3.05
CA TRP A 51 -5.61 7.92 -3.28
C TRP A 51 -4.76 8.68 -2.26
N PHE A 52 -4.82 8.31 -0.99
CA PHE A 52 -3.98 8.90 0.05
C PHE A 52 -2.48 8.71 -0.24
N SER A 53 -2.07 7.51 -0.63
CA SER A 53 -0.69 7.19 -1.01
C SER A 53 -0.26 7.96 -2.26
N TYR A 54 -1.11 8.02 -3.28
CA TYR A 54 -0.84 8.76 -4.51
C TYR A 54 -0.65 10.26 -4.25
N PHE A 55 -1.55 10.89 -3.51
CA PHE A 55 -1.41 12.30 -3.13
C PHE A 55 -0.22 12.53 -2.20
N GLY A 56 0.03 11.65 -1.24
CA GLY A 56 1.20 11.73 -0.36
C GLY A 56 2.52 11.67 -1.13
N HIS A 57 2.66 10.74 -2.08
CA HIS A 57 3.83 10.69 -2.95
C HIS A 57 3.91 11.90 -3.88
N ARG A 58 2.80 12.32 -4.48
CA ARG A 58 2.74 13.45 -5.41
C ARG A 58 3.09 14.79 -4.76
N TYR A 59 2.54 15.09 -3.58
CA TYR A 59 2.73 16.37 -2.91
C TYR A 59 3.96 16.41 -2.00
N TRP A 60 4.34 15.28 -1.37
CA TRP A 60 5.39 15.29 -0.36
C TRP A 60 6.69 14.62 -0.82
N THR A 61 6.62 13.53 -1.59
CA THR A 61 7.84 12.83 -2.06
C THR A 61 8.41 13.43 -3.35
N PHE A 62 7.56 14.00 -4.21
CA PHE A 62 7.96 14.51 -5.53
C PHE A 62 7.69 16.02 -5.75
N SER A 63 7.50 16.82 -4.68
CA SER A 63 7.30 18.28 -4.81
C SER A 63 8.44 18.98 -5.57
N ASP A 64 9.66 18.45 -5.52
CA ASP A 64 10.83 19.03 -6.19
C ASP A 64 10.89 18.75 -7.71
N THR A 65 9.94 17.99 -8.26
CA THR A 65 9.94 17.57 -9.69
C THR A 65 8.64 17.90 -10.42
N VAL A 66 7.88 18.89 -9.94
CA VAL A 66 6.64 19.41 -10.58
C VAL A 66 6.96 20.30 -11.80
N GLY A 67 7.95 19.88 -12.60
CA GLY A 67 8.26 20.43 -13.91
C GLY A 67 7.97 19.37 -14.97
N HIS A 68 6.79 19.46 -15.60
CA HIS A 68 6.46 19.00 -16.96
C HIS A 68 7.42 18.00 -17.64
N GLN A 69 7.52 16.75 -17.15
CA GLN A 69 8.21 15.69 -17.90
C GLN A 69 7.21 14.77 -18.64
N PRO A 70 7.40 14.50 -19.95
CA PRO A 70 6.46 13.72 -20.80
C PRO A 70 6.26 12.23 -20.43
N GLY A 71 6.76 11.75 -19.28
CA GLY A 71 6.66 10.35 -18.83
C GLY A 71 5.75 10.11 -17.62
N GLN A 72 5.12 11.16 -17.06
CA GLN A 72 4.39 11.09 -15.78
C GLN A 72 3.24 10.07 -15.78
N ARG A 73 2.49 9.97 -16.89
CA ARG A 73 1.35 9.05 -17.02
C ARG A 73 1.79 7.58 -16.99
N GLN A 74 2.96 7.28 -17.53
CA GLN A 74 3.51 5.92 -17.56
C GLN A 74 4.02 5.49 -16.18
N SER A 75 4.58 6.42 -15.39
CA SER A 75 4.95 6.17 -13.99
C SER A 75 3.73 5.94 -13.10
N PHE A 76 2.65 6.70 -13.31
CA PHE A 76 1.39 6.50 -12.60
C PHE A 76 0.77 5.13 -12.91
N LEU A 77 0.71 4.73 -14.18
CA LEU A 77 0.16 3.42 -14.57
C LEU A 77 0.97 2.26 -13.98
N ARG A 78 2.30 2.36 -13.94
CA ARG A 78 3.16 1.37 -13.27
C ARG A 78 2.88 1.29 -11.77
N PHE A 79 2.74 2.44 -11.10
CA PHE A 79 2.40 2.49 -9.67
C PHE A 79 1.02 1.88 -9.41
N LEU A 80 0.02 2.24 -10.23
CA LEU A 80 -1.33 1.68 -10.15
C LEU A 80 -1.32 0.17 -10.34
N LEU A 81 -0.59 -0.36 -11.33
CA LEU A 81 -0.47 -1.81 -11.54
C LEU A 81 0.11 -2.53 -10.33
N VAL A 82 1.18 -1.99 -9.74
CA VAL A 82 1.80 -2.56 -8.53
C VAL A 82 0.82 -2.51 -7.35
N ALA A 83 0.12 -1.39 -7.16
CA ALA A 83 -0.87 -1.24 -6.10
C ALA A 83 -2.05 -2.21 -6.27
N VAL A 84 -2.56 -2.36 -7.50
CA VAL A 84 -3.66 -3.30 -7.81
C VAL A 84 -3.21 -4.75 -7.60
N LEU A 85 -2.01 -5.13 -8.02
CA LEU A 85 -1.48 -6.48 -7.76
C LEU A 85 -1.33 -6.75 -6.25
N GLY A 86 -0.77 -5.79 -5.51
CA GLY A 86 -0.67 -5.88 -4.05
C GLY A 86 -2.05 -5.98 -3.39
N PHE A 87 -3.03 -5.24 -3.90
CA PHE A 87 -4.40 -5.32 -3.44
C PHE A 87 -5.06 -6.66 -3.74
N LEU A 88 -4.91 -7.21 -4.95
CA LEU A 88 -5.46 -8.51 -5.28
C LEU A 88 -4.89 -9.60 -4.36
N MET A 89 -3.59 -9.52 -4.06
CA MET A 89 -2.96 -10.42 -3.11
C MET A 89 -3.52 -10.23 -1.68
N ASN A 90 -3.70 -8.98 -1.24
CA ASN A 90 -4.33 -8.66 0.03
C ASN A 90 -5.77 -9.20 0.11
N ALA A 91 -6.60 -8.92 -0.90
CA ALA A 91 -7.99 -9.36 -0.98
C ALA A 91 -8.10 -10.88 -1.01
N PHE A 92 -7.23 -11.56 -1.75
CA PHE A 92 -7.19 -13.02 -1.80
C PHE A 92 -6.83 -13.65 -0.44
N LEU A 93 -5.78 -13.15 0.21
CA LEU A 93 -5.40 -13.62 1.54
C LEU A 93 -6.48 -13.31 2.58
N PHE A 94 -7.09 -12.12 2.51
CA PHE A 94 -8.17 -11.74 3.41
C PHE A 94 -9.41 -12.61 3.23
N PHE A 95 -9.79 -12.90 1.99
CA PHE A 95 -10.85 -13.86 1.67
C PHE A 95 -10.53 -15.24 2.25
N LEU A 96 -9.30 -15.73 2.08
CA LEU A 96 -8.88 -17.04 2.59
C LEU A 96 -8.98 -17.09 4.13
N PHE A 97 -8.50 -16.06 4.82
CA PHE A 97 -8.62 -16.00 6.29
C PHE A 97 -10.09 -15.97 6.72
N LEU A 98 -10.95 -15.16 6.09
CA LEU A 98 -12.36 -15.09 6.46
C LEU A 98 -13.13 -16.40 6.21
N HIS A 99 -12.71 -17.22 5.25
CA HIS A 99 -13.40 -18.46 4.90
C HIS A 99 -12.85 -19.71 5.61
N TYR A 100 -11.55 -19.73 5.91
CA TYR A 100 -10.87 -20.91 6.46
C TYR A 100 -10.48 -20.77 7.93
N THR A 101 -10.69 -19.61 8.54
CA THR A 101 -10.40 -19.38 9.96
C THR A 101 -11.55 -18.66 10.65
N ASP A 102 -11.82 -19.01 11.90
CA ASP A 102 -12.87 -18.38 12.73
C ASP A 102 -12.39 -17.10 13.43
N ILE A 103 -11.26 -16.52 13.00
CA ILE A 103 -10.73 -15.31 13.64
C ILE A 103 -11.57 -14.09 13.26
N PRO A 104 -11.65 -13.08 14.14
CA PRO A 104 -12.39 -11.86 13.82
C PRO A 104 -11.79 -11.14 12.61
N TYR A 105 -12.64 -10.55 11.76
CA TYR A 105 -12.22 -9.92 10.51
C TYR A 105 -11.17 -8.81 10.71
N TYR A 106 -11.24 -8.05 11.80
CA TYR A 106 -10.28 -6.98 12.09
C TYR A 106 -8.88 -7.54 12.44
N VAL A 107 -8.81 -8.75 13.02
CA VAL A 107 -7.55 -9.47 13.28
C VAL A 107 -7.01 -10.03 11.97
N ALA A 108 -7.87 -10.68 11.17
CA ALA A 108 -7.50 -11.17 9.84
C ALA A 108 -6.96 -10.03 8.97
N LEU A 109 -7.64 -8.87 8.95
CA LEU A 109 -7.23 -7.70 8.20
C LEU A 109 -5.85 -7.20 8.64
N ALA A 110 -5.61 -7.10 9.95
CA ALA A 110 -4.31 -6.67 10.49
C ALA A 110 -3.19 -7.62 10.05
N ILE A 111 -3.38 -8.93 10.20
CA ILE A 111 -2.41 -9.96 9.78
C ILE A 111 -2.10 -9.84 8.29
N VAL A 112 -3.14 -9.72 7.45
CA VAL A 112 -2.98 -9.65 6.00
C VAL A 112 -2.28 -8.36 5.57
N VAL A 113 -2.66 -7.20 6.12
CA VAL A 113 -2.00 -5.92 5.81
C VAL A 113 -0.53 -5.96 6.21
N LEU A 114 -0.20 -6.48 7.41
CA LEU A 114 1.19 -6.62 7.86
C LEU A 114 1.98 -7.61 6.98
N THR A 115 1.37 -8.72 6.59
CA THR A 115 2.00 -9.73 5.72
C THR A 115 2.31 -9.13 4.35
N VAL A 116 1.35 -8.46 3.71
CA VAL A 116 1.56 -7.82 2.41
C VAL A 116 2.59 -6.70 2.51
N ALA A 117 2.58 -5.91 3.59
CA ALA A 117 3.59 -4.87 3.83
C ALA A 117 5.00 -5.47 3.99
N ALA A 118 5.14 -6.53 4.78
CA ALA A 118 6.40 -7.24 4.97
C ALA A 118 6.91 -7.86 3.66
N MET A 119 6.04 -8.51 2.88
CA MET A 119 6.40 -9.04 1.56
C MET A 119 6.85 -7.93 0.62
N THR A 120 6.11 -6.82 0.56
CA THR A 120 6.46 -5.67 -0.29
C THR A 120 7.80 -5.07 0.13
N TYR A 121 8.08 -4.98 1.44
CA TYR A 121 9.37 -4.55 1.96
C TYR A 121 10.50 -5.51 1.58
N VAL A 122 10.31 -6.82 1.74
CA VAL A 122 11.31 -7.83 1.36
C VAL A 122 11.59 -7.80 -0.13
N LEU A 123 10.56 -7.74 -0.99
CA LEU A 123 10.72 -7.65 -2.43
C LEU A 123 11.43 -6.35 -2.85
N SER A 124 11.02 -5.21 -2.30
CA SER A 124 11.66 -3.93 -2.58
C SER A 124 13.11 -3.91 -2.11
N ARG A 125 13.42 -4.51 -0.96
CA ARG A 125 14.79 -4.69 -0.47
C ARG A 125 15.59 -5.60 -1.43
N LEU A 126 15.10 -6.80 -1.75
CA LEU A 126 15.81 -7.74 -2.62
C LEU A 126 16.04 -7.19 -4.04
N TRP A 127 15.13 -6.36 -4.54
CA TRP A 127 15.24 -5.76 -5.87
C TRP A 127 16.11 -4.49 -5.89
N ALA A 128 16.00 -3.64 -4.87
CA ALA A 128 16.81 -2.42 -4.74
C ALA A 128 18.29 -2.75 -4.46
N PHE A 129 18.59 -3.76 -3.66
CA PHE A 129 19.97 -4.13 -3.33
C PHE A 129 20.69 -4.92 -4.44
N ARG A 130 19.98 -5.45 -5.45
CA ARG A 130 20.63 -6.11 -6.60
C ARG A 130 21.24 -5.14 -7.62
N ARG A 131 20.97 -3.83 -7.55
CA ARG A 131 21.54 -2.84 -8.50
C ARG A 131 22.83 -2.17 -8.03
N ILE A 132 23.34 -2.51 -6.83
CA ILE A 132 24.58 -1.93 -6.29
C ILE A 132 25.81 -2.83 -6.58
N ALA A 133 25.61 -4.01 -7.18
CA ALA A 133 26.68 -4.92 -7.56
C ALA A 133 26.64 -5.19 -9.09
N SER A 134 27.14 -4.24 -9.88
CA SER A 134 27.70 -4.49 -11.21
C SER A 134 28.73 -3.43 -11.52
#